data_AF-A0A6J2C8L8-F1
#
_entry.id   AF-A0A6J2C8L8-F1
#
_cell.length_a   1.000
_cell.length_b   1.000
_cell.length_c   1.000
_cell.angle_alpha   90.00
_cell.angle_beta   90.00
_cell.angle_gamma   90.00
#
_symmetry.space_group_name_H-M   'P 1'
#
loop_
_entity.id
_entity.type
_entity.pdbx_description
1 polymer ?
#
loop_
_entity_poly.entity_id
_entity_poly.type
_entity_poly.pdbx_seq_one_letter_code
_entity_poly.pdbx_strand_id
1 'polypeptide(L)'
;MTSSTPASFSMGTADGLPEAEKNAAESENTYILRPIFQQRFRPSVVKECIHAVLKEELANAEYSPEEMPQLTKRLSETIKDKLKEMGFDRYKMVVQVVIGEQRGEGVFMAARCFWDADTDNYTHDVFMNIPCNM
;
A
#
# COMPACT_ATOMS: atom_id res chain seq x y z
N MET A 1 6.24 -63.28 63.86
CA MET A 1 5.80 -62.70 65.15
C MET A 1 4.91 -61.50 64.83
N THR A 2 3.64 -61.56 65.26
CA THR A 2 2.69 -60.47 65.64
C THR A 2 2.58 -59.24 64.71
N SER A 3 1.51 -59.02 63.93
CA SER A 3 0.14 -58.55 64.26
C SER A 3 0.04 -57.16 64.92
N SER A 4 -0.61 -56.19 64.26
CA SER A 4 -1.80 -55.41 64.72
C SER A 4 -1.93 -54.00 64.09
N THR A 5 -3.18 -53.55 63.98
CA THR A 5 -3.73 -52.44 63.16
C THR A 5 -3.93 -51.12 63.98
N PRO A 6 -4.75 -50.12 63.58
CA PRO A 6 -4.43 -48.76 63.08
C PRO A 6 -4.70 -47.59 64.08
N ALA A 7 -4.38 -46.34 63.68
CA ALA A 7 -5.05 -45.14 64.22
C ALA A 7 -5.01 -43.97 63.22
N SER A 8 -6.15 -43.32 63.06
CA SER A 8 -6.50 -42.17 62.20
C SER A 8 -6.35 -40.81 62.93
N PHE A 9 -6.68 -39.71 62.20
CA PHE A 9 -6.72 -38.25 62.55
C PHE A 9 -5.43 -37.47 62.21
N SER A 10 -5.40 -36.33 61.50
CA SER A 10 -6.34 -35.19 61.37
C SER A 10 -6.20 -34.41 60.04
N MET A 11 -7.17 -33.52 59.84
CA MET A 11 -7.53 -32.64 58.72
C MET A 11 -6.64 -31.39 58.49
N GLY A 12 -6.63 -30.90 57.23
CA GLY A 12 -6.24 -29.54 56.79
C GLY A 12 -4.82 -29.45 56.23
N THR A 13 -4.51 -28.82 55.09
CA THR A 13 -5.12 -27.68 54.39
C THR A 13 -4.83 -27.74 52.88
N ALA A 14 -5.73 -27.14 52.10
CA ALA A 14 -5.59 -26.90 50.67
C ALA A 14 -4.37 -26.02 50.34
N ASP A 15 -3.75 -26.31 49.18
CA ASP A 15 -3.06 -25.42 48.23
C ASP A 15 -2.27 -26.38 47.29
N GLY A 16 -2.64 -26.60 46.03
CA GLY A 16 -2.73 -25.59 44.99
C GLY A 16 -1.35 -25.42 44.34
N LEU A 17 -1.06 -26.15 43.25
CA LEU A 17 -0.53 -25.60 42.00
C LEU A 17 -0.38 -26.70 40.92
N PRO A 18 -0.96 -26.51 39.72
CA PRO A 18 -0.88 -27.45 38.61
C PRO A 18 0.41 -27.28 37.79
N GLU A 19 0.74 -28.36 37.09
CA GLU A 19 1.87 -28.55 36.20
C GLU A 19 1.94 -27.46 35.12
N ALA A 20 3.13 -26.85 34.98
CA ALA A 20 3.40 -25.89 33.93
C ALA A 20 3.58 -26.63 32.59
N GLU A 21 2.47 -26.91 31.91
CA GLU A 21 2.48 -27.23 30.49
C GLU A 21 2.95 -26.00 29.71
N LYS A 22 4.20 -26.06 29.25
CA LYS A 22 4.77 -25.12 28.30
C LYS A 22 4.14 -25.36 26.93
N ASN A 23 2.89 -24.92 26.75
CA ASN A 23 2.31 -24.71 25.43
C ASN A 23 2.84 -23.37 24.90
N ALA A 24 4.09 -23.38 24.42
CA ALA A 24 4.54 -22.38 23.47
C ALA A 24 3.76 -22.63 22.19
N ALA A 25 2.60 -21.98 22.06
CA ALA A 25 1.87 -21.91 20.81
C ALA A 25 2.85 -21.39 19.76
N GLU A 26 3.26 -22.27 18.86
CA GLU A 26 3.97 -21.90 17.64
C GLU A 26 3.09 -20.84 16.96
N SER A 27 3.58 -19.61 16.83
CA SER A 27 2.83 -18.60 16.11
C SER A 27 2.75 -19.08 14.66
N GLU A 28 1.59 -19.59 14.26
CA GLU A 28 1.40 -20.00 12.88
C GLU A 28 1.70 -18.81 11.98
N ASN A 29 2.58 -19.06 11.01
CA ASN A 29 3.01 -18.08 10.03
C ASN A 29 1.81 -17.61 9.21
N THR A 30 1.15 -16.53 9.63
CA THR A 30 -0.01 -15.94 8.96
C THR A 30 0.44 -15.08 7.78
N TYR A 31 1.31 -15.62 6.91
CA TYR A 31 1.79 -14.91 5.72
C TYR A 31 0.65 -14.82 4.70
N ILE A 32 -0.05 -13.71 4.74
CA ILE A 32 -1.00 -13.33 3.70
C ILE A 32 -0.17 -12.96 2.47
N LEU A 33 -0.20 -13.76 1.39
CA LEU A 33 0.53 -13.44 0.16
C LEU A 33 -0.20 -12.38 -0.68
N ARG A 34 -1.53 -12.40 -0.68
CA ARG A 34 -2.39 -11.52 -1.50
C ARG A 34 -2.99 -10.37 -0.69
N PRO A 35 -3.05 -9.15 -1.21
CA PRO A 35 -3.75 -8.05 -0.54
C PRO A 35 -5.21 -8.41 -0.24
N ILE A 36 -5.70 -8.01 0.93
CA ILE A 36 -7.12 -8.11 1.24
C ILE A 36 -7.92 -7.25 0.25
N PHE A 37 -9.17 -7.62 -0.02
CA PHE A 37 -10.00 -6.98 -1.05
C PHE A 37 -10.11 -5.44 -0.92
N GLN A 38 -10.09 -4.93 0.31
CA GLN A 38 -10.14 -3.50 0.60
C GLN A 38 -8.84 -2.77 0.24
N GLN A 39 -7.68 -3.43 0.35
CA GLN A 39 -6.36 -2.87 0.04
C GLN A 39 -5.95 -3.13 -1.41
N ARG A 40 -6.75 -3.85 -2.20
CA ARG A 40 -6.44 -4.17 -3.59
C ARG A 40 -6.35 -2.88 -4.42
N PHE A 41 -5.34 -2.80 -5.28
CA PHE A 41 -5.18 -1.69 -6.20
C PHE A 41 -6.41 -1.58 -7.13
N ARG A 42 -7.04 -0.39 -7.16
CA ARG A 42 -8.19 -0.07 -8.01
C ARG A 42 -7.79 0.98 -9.05
N PRO A 43 -7.60 0.60 -10.32
CA PRO A 43 -7.12 1.52 -11.35
C PRO A 43 -8.00 2.77 -11.54
N SER A 44 -9.33 2.65 -11.38
CA SER A 44 -10.26 3.78 -11.52
C SER A 44 -10.04 4.86 -10.46
N VAL A 45 -10.00 4.47 -9.18
CA VAL A 45 -9.81 5.41 -8.07
C VAL A 45 -8.44 6.08 -8.15
N VAL A 46 -7.41 5.32 -8.51
CA VAL A 46 -6.04 5.84 -8.70
C VAL A 46 -6.00 6.80 -9.89
N LYS A 47 -6.69 6.48 -11.00
CA LYS A 47 -6.78 7.36 -12.16
C LYS A 47 -7.46 8.69 -11.81
N GLU A 48 -8.57 8.67 -11.08
CA GLU A 48 -9.25 9.88 -10.62
C GLU A 48 -8.37 10.74 -9.72
N CYS A 49 -7.61 10.11 -8.81
CA CYS A 49 -6.65 10.80 -7.95
C CYS A 49 -5.54 11.48 -8.78
N ILE A 50 -4.96 10.77 -9.75
CA ILE A 50 -3.96 11.32 -10.67
C ILE A 50 -4.56 12.50 -11.43
N HIS A 51 -5.74 12.33 -12.03
CA HIS A 51 -6.41 13.37 -12.82
C HIS A 51 -6.66 14.64 -12.01
N ALA A 52 -7.10 14.51 -10.76
CA ALA A 52 -7.32 15.63 -9.87
C ALA A 52 -6.03 16.43 -9.60
N VAL A 53 -4.91 15.75 -9.33
CA VAL A 53 -3.60 16.39 -9.12
C VAL A 53 -3.12 17.07 -10.41
N LEU A 54 -3.22 16.39 -11.55
CA LEU A 54 -2.82 16.96 -12.83
C LEU A 54 -3.61 18.23 -13.14
N LYS A 55 -4.94 18.20 -12.95
CA LYS A 55 -5.80 19.36 -13.17
C LYS A 55 -5.50 20.51 -12.22
N GLU A 56 -5.28 20.22 -10.94
CA GLU A 56 -4.96 21.22 -9.91
C GLU A 56 -3.67 21.97 -10.23
N GLU A 57 -2.61 21.24 -10.58
CA GLU A 57 -1.27 21.81 -10.78
C GLU A 57 -1.05 22.34 -12.21
N LEU A 58 -1.65 21.71 -13.24
CA LEU A 58 -1.35 22.03 -14.65
C LEU A 58 -2.40 22.89 -15.36
N ALA A 59 -3.63 23.04 -14.85
CA ALA A 59 -4.68 23.77 -15.57
C ALA A 59 -4.33 25.25 -15.85
N ASN A 60 -3.53 25.87 -14.96
CA ASN A 60 -3.11 27.26 -15.12
C ASN A 60 -1.58 27.38 -15.32
N ALA A 61 -0.89 26.27 -15.55
CA ALA A 61 0.55 26.27 -15.76
C ALA A 61 0.88 26.57 -17.22
N GLU A 62 1.82 27.48 -17.44
CA GLU A 62 2.45 27.71 -18.74
C GLU A 62 3.76 26.90 -18.82
N TYR A 63 4.07 26.41 -20.02
CA TYR A 63 5.28 25.64 -20.21
C TYR A 63 6.52 26.54 -20.19
N SER A 64 7.42 26.33 -19.23
CA SER A 64 8.72 27.01 -19.11
C SER A 64 9.83 25.97 -18.95
N PRO A 65 10.81 25.88 -19.88
CA PRO A 65 11.84 24.85 -19.84
C PRO A 65 12.71 24.89 -18.57
N GLU A 66 12.79 26.04 -17.90
CA GLU A 66 13.55 26.22 -16.66
C GLU A 66 12.80 25.67 -15.44
N GLU A 67 11.47 25.79 -15.42
CA GLU A 67 10.60 25.42 -14.29
C GLU A 67 10.04 23.99 -14.41
N MET A 68 9.84 23.51 -15.64
CA MET A 68 9.25 22.19 -15.90
C MET A 68 9.97 21.02 -15.21
N PRO A 69 11.32 20.96 -15.09
CA PRO A 69 11.97 19.88 -14.35
C PRO A 69 11.58 19.83 -12.88
N GLN A 70 11.44 21.00 -12.23
CA GLN A 70 11.05 21.08 -10.82
C GLN A 70 9.57 20.75 -10.65
N LEU A 71 8.71 21.25 -11.54
CA LEU A 71 7.29 20.93 -11.56
C LEU A 71 7.04 19.43 -11.76
N THR A 72 7.73 18.80 -12.72
CA THR A 72 7.64 17.36 -12.99
C THR A 72 8.01 16.54 -11.75
N LYS A 73 9.12 16.90 -11.08
CA LYS A 73 9.55 16.23 -9.85
C LYS A 73 8.51 16.40 -8.74
N ARG A 74 8.06 17.63 -8.48
CA ARG A 74 7.03 17.91 -7.48
C ARG A 74 5.76 17.12 -7.75
N LEU A 75 5.27 17.11 -8.98
CA LEU A 75 4.07 16.37 -9.39
C LEU A 75 4.22 14.87 -9.10
N SER A 76 5.39 14.29 -9.40
CA SER A 76 5.67 12.88 -9.14
C SER A 76 5.66 12.54 -7.65
N GLU A 77 6.16 13.45 -6.80
CA GLU A 77 6.15 13.31 -5.35
C GLU A 77 4.73 13.47 -4.79
N THR A 78 4.00 14.51 -5.20
CA THR A 78 2.61 14.76 -4.79
C THR A 78 1.69 13.59 -5.14
N ILE A 79 1.77 13.06 -6.36
CA ILE A 79 0.97 11.89 -6.76
C ILE A 79 1.35 10.70 -5.87
N LYS A 80 2.63 10.39 -5.72
CA LYS A 80 3.11 9.27 -4.90
C LYS A 80 2.61 9.37 -3.45
N ASP A 81 2.64 10.56 -2.86
CA ASP A 81 2.23 10.75 -1.48
C ASP A 81 0.71 10.67 -1.31
N LYS A 82 -0.10 11.26 -2.21
CA LYS A 82 -1.57 11.03 -2.23
C LYS A 82 -1.91 9.56 -2.38
N LEU A 83 -1.15 8.78 -3.17
CA LEU A 83 -1.38 7.34 -3.31
C LEU A 83 -1.04 6.56 -2.04
N LYS A 84 -0.05 6.98 -1.26
CA LYS A 84 0.25 6.34 0.04
C LYS A 84 -0.89 6.56 1.03
N GLU A 85 -1.51 7.73 1.02
CA GLU A 85 -2.65 8.06 1.90
C GLU A 85 -3.90 7.21 1.61
N MET A 86 -3.99 6.59 0.42
CA MET A 86 -5.11 5.72 0.04
C MET A 86 -5.09 4.32 0.68
N GLY A 87 -4.10 4.00 1.51
CA GLY A 87 -4.05 2.75 2.29
C GLY A 87 -3.54 1.54 1.50
N PHE A 88 -2.67 1.76 0.52
CA PHE A 88 -2.00 0.71 -0.24
C PHE A 88 -0.72 0.21 0.45
N ASP A 89 -0.80 -0.18 1.73
CA ASP A 89 0.36 -0.42 2.61
C ASP A 89 1.33 -1.50 2.11
N ARG A 90 0.81 -2.46 1.32
CA ARG A 90 1.58 -3.58 0.78
C ARG A 90 2.15 -3.36 -0.62
N TYR A 91 1.83 -2.24 -1.24
CA TYR A 91 2.23 -1.95 -2.60
C TYR A 91 3.46 -1.03 -2.63
N LYS A 92 4.43 -1.39 -3.48
CA LYS A 92 5.50 -0.47 -3.84
C LYS A 92 5.06 0.35 -5.04
N MET A 93 4.82 1.64 -4.82
CA MET A 93 4.39 2.54 -5.89
C MET A 93 5.57 3.07 -6.71
N VAL A 94 5.42 3.07 -8.02
CA VAL A 94 6.32 3.73 -8.96
C VAL A 94 5.50 4.73 -9.77
N VAL A 95 5.90 5.99 -9.75
CA VAL A 95 5.24 7.08 -10.48
C VAL A 95 6.21 7.62 -11.51
N GLN A 96 5.77 7.69 -12.77
CA GLN A 96 6.49 8.31 -13.87
C GLN A 96 5.65 9.47 -14.40
N VAL A 97 6.26 10.65 -14.49
CA VAL A 97 5.64 11.86 -15.05
C VAL A 97 6.45 12.32 -16.25
N VAL A 98 5.76 12.69 -17.32
CA VAL A 98 6.35 13.27 -18.52
C VAL A 98 5.54 14.53 -18.85
N ILE A 99 6.22 15.66 -18.95
CA ILE A 99 5.63 16.94 -19.37
C ILE A 99 6.36 17.39 -20.64
N GLY A 100 5.60 17.83 -21.63
CA GLY A 100 6.13 18.34 -22.90
C GLY A 100 5.21 19.40 -23.49
N GLU A 101 5.79 20.31 -24.26
CA GLU A 101 5.05 21.31 -25.02
C GLU A 101 4.52 20.71 -26.32
N GLN A 102 3.21 20.83 -26.58
CA GLN A 102 2.61 20.36 -27.82
C GLN A 102 2.70 21.44 -28.90
N ARG A 103 3.70 21.34 -29.77
CA ARG A 103 3.95 22.28 -30.88
C ARG A 103 3.58 21.72 -32.27
N GLY A 104 2.62 20.79 -32.31
CA GLY A 104 2.23 20.06 -33.53
C GLY A 104 2.94 18.72 -33.71
N GLU A 105 3.80 18.33 -32.78
CA GLU A 105 4.47 17.03 -32.77
C GLU A 105 3.57 15.91 -32.23
N GLY A 106 3.76 14.70 -32.76
CA GLY A 106 3.11 13.49 -32.27
C GLY A 106 3.99 12.77 -31.26
N VAL A 107 3.42 12.39 -30.10
CA VAL A 107 4.11 11.61 -29.07
C VAL A 107 3.35 10.32 -28.80
N PHE A 108 4.06 9.20 -28.76
CA PHE A 108 3.52 7.90 -28.37
C PHE A 108 4.32 7.34 -27.18
N MET A 109 3.62 6.98 -26.11
CA MET A 109 4.21 6.42 -24.90
C MET A 109 3.72 4.99 -24.69
N ALA A 110 4.65 4.07 -24.42
CA ALA A 110 4.35 2.68 -24.10
C ALA A 110 5.21 2.21 -22.93
N ALA A 111 4.64 1.34 -22.10
CA ALA A 111 5.33 0.66 -21.02
C ALA A 111 5.18 -0.85 -21.19
N ARG A 112 6.23 -1.61 -20.83
CA ARG A 112 6.20 -3.07 -20.74
C ARG A 112 6.64 -3.47 -19.35
N CYS A 113 5.87 -4.35 -18.72
CA CYS A 113 6.10 -4.80 -17.36
C CYS A 113 6.18 -6.33 -17.32
N PHE A 114 7.05 -6.86 -16.47
CA PHE A 114 7.11 -8.27 -16.12
C PHE A 114 6.76 -8.38 -14.63
N TRP A 115 5.56 -8.86 -14.35
CA TRP A 115 4.89 -8.72 -13.05
C TRP A 115 3.85 -9.81 -12.83
N ASP A 116 3.34 -9.94 -11.60
CA ASP A 116 2.31 -10.90 -11.26
C ASP A 116 0.92 -10.33 -11.61
N ALA A 117 0.16 -11.04 -12.45
CA ALA A 117 -1.13 -10.57 -12.97
C ALA A 117 -2.25 -10.50 -11.90
N ASP A 118 -2.08 -11.19 -10.77
CA ASP A 118 -3.06 -11.22 -9.69
C ASP A 118 -2.81 -10.11 -8.66
N THR A 119 -1.54 -9.78 -8.39
CA THR A 119 -1.15 -8.82 -7.35
C THR A 119 -0.78 -7.46 -7.88
N ASP A 120 -0.12 -7.37 -9.04
CA ASP A 120 0.42 -6.13 -9.57
C ASP A 120 -0.55 -5.45 -10.54
N ASN A 121 -0.47 -4.12 -10.64
CA ASN A 121 -1.38 -3.35 -11.48
C ASN A 121 -0.80 -1.98 -11.87
N TYR A 122 -1.34 -1.40 -12.95
CA TYR A 122 -0.85 -0.19 -13.61
C TYR A 122 -2.05 0.65 -14.02
N THR A 123 -1.88 1.96 -13.94
CA THR A 123 -2.82 2.92 -14.50
C THR A 123 -2.05 4.11 -15.03
N HIS A 124 -2.66 4.84 -15.95
CA HIS A 124 -2.13 6.08 -16.48
C HIS A 124 -3.25 7.06 -16.73
N ASP A 125 -2.87 8.33 -16.79
CA ASP A 125 -3.75 9.41 -17.20
C ASP A 125 -2.98 10.42 -18.04
N VAL A 126 -3.72 11.13 -18.89
CA VAL A 126 -3.17 12.14 -19.80
C VAL A 126 -3.94 13.43 -19.62
N PHE A 127 -3.21 14.51 -19.35
CA PHE A 127 -3.75 15.86 -19.25
C PHE A 127 -3.16 16.72 -20.37
N MET A 128 -4.02 17.45 -21.07
CA MET A 128 -3.62 18.40 -22.11
C MET A 128 -4.17 19.76 -21.74
N ASN A 129 -3.29 20.75 -21.61
CA ASN A 129 -3.75 22.12 -21.44
C ASN A 129 -4.22 22.64 -22.81
N ILE A 130 -5.49 23.05 -22.89
CA ILE A 130 -6.00 23.68 -24.12
C ILE A 130 -5.61 25.15 -24.01
N PRO A 131 -4.87 25.72 -24.98
CA PRO A 131 -4.61 27.15 -24.96
C PRO A 131 -5.95 27.89 -25.00
N CYS A 132 -6.29 28.57 -23.90
CA CYS A 132 -7.37 29.53 -23.87
C CYS A 132 -6.95 30.76 -24.69
N ASN A 133 -7.06 30.67 -26.01
CA ASN A 133 -7.15 31.81 -26.91
C ASN A 133 -8.42 31.67 -27.75
N MET A 134 -9.51 32.26 -27.26
CA MET A 134 -10.60 32.79 -28.08
C MET A 134 -10.93 34.19 -27.60
#